data_AF-A0A3A5KTB3-F1
#
_entry.id   AF-A0A3A5KTB3-F1
#
_cell.length_a   1.000
_cell.length_b   1.000
_cell.length_c   1.000
_cell.angle_alpha   90.00
_cell.angle_beta   90.00
_cell.angle_gamma   90.00
#
_symmetry.space_group_name_H-M   'P 1'
#
loop_
_entity.id
_entity.type
_entity.pdbx_description
1 polymer ?
#
loop_
_entity_poly.entity_id
_entity_poly.type
_entity_poly.pdbx_seq_one_letter_code
_entity_poly.pdbx_strand_id
1 'polypeptide(L)'
;MLDIGLTAIFIASGLVLAAAALLALLLRQARDRKIARRRANPANDYAVRTRWGPSTTSTLNFSSFVYMDVDGDGKYGLADRPIAGIMVRLFDERGVFVKAARSNNGGFANFTMSTKRRRTALRAPGLYRFSVSVPPGWRASGANENQSIRLHAAPESLVGLAGDGLPTPVGLVPGRHLAGRMQAAAQATLTVMGNEGEVLESRTLAPGTSFRVDLAGGADAVEISGGGLDRRLALSSYPTDLGLLSPGSVAPDAALRAIGFDDVTKRSLRKVPCGHAGLDWRNLNAMSRDNTRDSEGYVNGNVSGDHIAYTSSGHPAEFGRDRPFGFHSVMLTAAWLACEGEIALVESWLGEELLRSDEIVLSALTPCHYAPLLNAVTRVRLSTRHHWQLVVDDLVLVF
;
A
#
# COMPACT_ATOMS: atom_id res chain seq x y z
N MET A 1 -30.25 9.32 -64.79
CA MET A 1 -28.97 10.05 -64.82
C MET A 1 -28.16 9.58 -63.64
N LEU A 2 -27.13 8.76 -63.85
CA LEU A 2 -26.18 8.45 -62.78
C LEU A 2 -25.33 9.70 -62.50
N ASP A 3 -25.12 10.01 -61.22
CA ASP A 3 -24.36 11.15 -60.75
C ASP A 3 -22.85 10.91 -60.92
N ILE A 4 -22.37 11.20 -62.13
CA ILE A 4 -20.98 11.00 -62.59
C ILE A 4 -19.97 11.76 -61.69
N GLY A 5 -20.40 12.85 -61.07
CA GLY A 5 -19.54 13.66 -60.18
C GLY A 5 -19.15 12.92 -58.90
N LEU A 6 -20.11 12.24 -58.27
CA LEU A 6 -19.87 11.49 -57.03
C LEU A 6 -18.94 10.29 -57.29
N THR A 7 -19.14 9.58 -58.41
CA THR A 7 -18.31 8.42 -58.78
C THR A 7 -16.86 8.83 -59.09
N ALA A 8 -16.66 9.96 -59.78
CA ALA A 8 -15.33 10.51 -60.06
C ALA A 8 -14.59 10.93 -58.77
N ILE A 9 -15.30 11.51 -57.80
CA ILE A 9 -14.72 11.88 -56.48
C ILE A 9 -14.31 10.65 -55.69
N PHE A 10 -15.13 9.57 -55.69
CA PHE A 10 -14.77 8.31 -55.03
C PHE A 10 -13.55 7.64 -55.68
N ILE A 11 -13.46 7.63 -57.01
CA ILE A 11 -12.31 7.08 -57.74
C ILE A 11 -11.04 7.91 -57.47
N ALA A 12 -11.12 9.23 -57.52
CA ALA A 12 -10.00 10.11 -57.22
C ALA A 12 -9.52 9.96 -55.77
N SER A 13 -10.46 9.89 -54.82
CA SER A 13 -10.15 9.66 -53.39
C SER A 13 -9.51 8.28 -53.17
N GLY A 14 -10.00 7.24 -53.87
CA GLY A 14 -9.42 5.91 -53.84
C GLY A 14 -7.99 5.86 -54.38
N LEU A 15 -7.71 6.58 -55.47
CA LEU A 15 -6.36 6.70 -56.03
C LEU A 15 -5.39 7.44 -55.10
N VAL A 16 -5.84 8.52 -54.46
CA VAL A 16 -5.03 9.25 -53.46
C VAL A 16 -4.72 8.37 -52.25
N LEU A 17 -5.71 7.62 -51.74
CA LEU A 17 -5.50 6.67 -50.64
C LEU A 17 -4.55 5.53 -51.02
N ALA A 18 -4.68 4.98 -52.23
CA ALA A 18 -3.79 3.94 -52.75
C ALA A 18 -2.35 4.45 -52.93
N ALA A 19 -2.18 5.66 -53.47
CA ALA A 19 -0.88 6.30 -53.62
C ALA A 19 -0.23 6.59 -52.25
N ALA A 20 -1.01 7.07 -51.28
CA ALA A 20 -0.54 7.30 -49.91
C ALA A 20 -0.14 5.98 -49.22
N ALA A 21 -0.92 4.92 -49.40
CA ALA A 21 -0.61 3.58 -48.88
C ALA A 21 0.67 3.01 -49.51
N LEU A 22 0.84 3.14 -50.83
CA LEU A 22 2.05 2.72 -51.53
C LEU A 22 3.28 3.50 -51.05
N LEU A 23 3.16 4.83 -50.91
CA LEU A 23 4.24 5.66 -50.37
C LEU A 23 4.63 5.25 -48.95
N ALA A 24 3.64 4.99 -48.08
CA ALA A 24 3.89 4.50 -46.72
C ALA A 24 4.61 3.13 -46.71
N LEU A 25 4.23 2.22 -47.61
CA LEU A 25 4.86 0.92 -47.80
C LEU A 25 6.32 1.06 -48.24
N LEU A 26 6.60 1.93 -49.22
CA LEU A 26 7.94 2.18 -49.72
C LEU A 26 8.84 2.81 -48.64
N LEU A 27 8.32 3.78 -47.88
CA LEU A 27 9.04 4.39 -46.77
C LEU A 27 9.35 3.37 -45.66
N ARG A 28 8.42 2.46 -45.36
CA ARG A 28 8.62 1.37 -44.41
C ARG A 28 9.71 0.41 -44.89
N GLN A 29 9.64 -0.05 -46.14
CA GLN A 29 10.66 -0.93 -46.72
C GLN A 29 12.05 -0.27 -46.73
N ALA A 30 12.14 1.01 -47.07
CA ALA A 30 13.39 1.75 -47.05
C ALA A 30 13.98 1.85 -45.62
N ARG A 31 13.13 2.09 -44.62
CA ARG A 31 13.52 2.09 -43.21
C ARG A 31 14.02 0.72 -42.75
N ASP A 32 13.31 -0.34 -43.09
CA ASP A 32 13.65 -1.71 -42.69
C ASP A 32 14.98 -2.15 -43.31
N ARG A 33 15.20 -1.86 -44.60
CA ARG A 33 16.49 -2.09 -45.28
C ARG A 33 17.63 -1.33 -44.61
N LYS A 34 17.39 -0.08 -44.19
CA LYS A 34 18.40 0.72 -43.47
C LYS A 34 18.72 0.14 -42.10
N ILE A 35 17.73 -0.37 -41.38
CA ILE A 35 17.93 -1.05 -40.08
C ILE A 35 18.70 -2.35 -40.28
N ALA A 36 18.32 -3.17 -41.25
CA ALA A 36 18.99 -4.44 -41.57
C ALA A 36 20.48 -4.22 -41.89
N ARG A 37 20.80 -3.24 -42.75
CA ARG A 37 22.19 -2.87 -43.07
C ARG A 37 23.00 -2.43 -41.86
N ARG A 38 22.37 -1.72 -40.90
CA ARG A 38 23.05 -1.28 -39.67
C ARG A 38 23.33 -2.44 -38.71
N ARG A 39 22.39 -3.39 -38.60
CA ARG A 39 22.50 -4.59 -37.76
C ARG A 39 23.40 -5.68 -38.34
N ALA A 40 23.69 -5.62 -39.64
CA ALA A 40 24.56 -6.59 -40.31
C ALA A 40 26.05 -6.45 -39.97
N ASN A 41 26.46 -5.34 -39.32
CA ASN A 41 27.85 -5.13 -38.91
C ASN A 41 27.98 -5.31 -37.38
N PRO A 42 28.58 -6.42 -36.91
CA PRO A 42 28.76 -6.69 -35.48
C PRO A 42 29.58 -5.64 -34.73
N ALA A 43 30.42 -4.87 -35.43
CA ALA A 43 31.16 -3.75 -34.81
C ALA A 43 30.24 -2.66 -34.23
N ASN A 44 28.96 -2.63 -34.63
CA ASN A 44 27.97 -1.70 -34.12
C ASN A 44 27.25 -2.19 -32.85
N ASP A 45 27.32 -3.47 -32.52
CA ASP A 45 26.53 -4.06 -31.42
C ASP A 45 27.00 -3.57 -30.05
N TYR A 46 28.29 -3.24 -29.94
CA TYR A 46 28.93 -2.67 -28.75
C TYR A 46 29.60 -1.31 -29.02
N ALA A 47 29.22 -0.64 -30.12
CA ALA A 47 29.83 0.63 -30.48
C ALA A 47 29.62 1.67 -29.38
N VAL A 48 30.72 2.27 -28.93
CA VAL A 48 30.70 3.33 -27.93
C VAL A 48 29.94 4.53 -28.50
N ARG A 49 29.02 5.07 -27.69
CA ARG A 49 28.22 6.22 -28.09
C ARG A 49 29.09 7.47 -28.20
N THR A 50 29.18 8.03 -29.41
CA THR A 50 29.93 9.26 -29.69
C THR A 50 29.04 10.49 -29.88
N ARG A 51 27.73 10.29 -30.05
CA ARG A 51 26.74 11.37 -30.16
C ARG A 51 25.78 11.34 -28.99
N TRP A 52 25.95 12.32 -28.12
CA TRP A 52 25.11 12.55 -26.97
C TRP A 52 23.92 13.45 -27.33
N GLY A 53 22.93 13.48 -26.46
CA GLY A 53 21.73 14.30 -26.62
C GLY A 53 20.41 13.54 -26.69
N PRO A 54 19.31 14.31 -26.78
CA PRO A 54 18.02 13.84 -26.33
C PRO A 54 17.42 12.88 -27.35
N SER A 55 16.96 11.73 -26.87
CA SER A 55 16.24 10.78 -27.70
C SER A 55 14.87 11.36 -28.07
N THR A 56 14.49 11.22 -29.34
CA THR A 56 13.13 11.54 -29.81
C THR A 56 12.12 10.47 -29.44
N THR A 57 12.57 9.33 -28.93
CA THR A 57 11.74 8.16 -28.63
C THR A 57 11.67 7.81 -27.15
N SER A 58 12.62 8.29 -26.35
CA SER A 58 12.75 7.92 -24.93
C SER A 58 12.24 9.02 -24.00
N THR A 59 11.89 8.59 -22.78
CA THR A 59 11.54 9.44 -21.64
C THR A 59 12.21 8.87 -20.40
N LEU A 60 12.43 9.70 -19.39
CA LEU A 60 12.85 9.25 -18.05
C LEU A 60 11.75 9.56 -17.04
N ASN A 61 11.66 8.76 -15.98
CA ASN A 61 10.83 9.11 -14.84
C ASN A 61 11.65 9.97 -13.89
N PHE A 62 11.09 11.11 -13.50
CA PHE A 62 11.54 11.94 -12.41
C PHE A 62 10.49 11.80 -11.30
N SER A 63 10.87 11.23 -10.16
CA SER A 63 9.91 10.62 -9.25
C SER A 63 10.03 11.19 -7.85
N SER A 64 8.88 11.28 -7.17
CA SER A 64 8.83 11.46 -5.71
C SER A 64 8.66 10.07 -5.08
N PHE A 65 9.44 9.80 -4.04
CA PHE A 65 9.37 8.56 -3.27
C PHE A 65 8.66 8.83 -1.95
N VAL A 66 7.65 8.03 -1.66
CA VAL A 66 6.84 8.11 -0.44
C VAL A 66 6.96 6.79 0.31
N TYR A 67 7.10 6.86 1.63
CA TYR A 67 7.20 5.69 2.50
C TYR A 67 6.35 5.87 3.77
N MET A 68 5.95 4.74 4.34
CA MET A 68 5.43 4.66 5.69
C MET A 68 6.61 4.81 6.64
N ASP A 69 6.62 5.90 7.40
CA ASP A 69 7.63 6.19 8.41
C ASP A 69 7.16 5.58 9.74
N VAL A 70 7.66 4.38 10.04
CA VAL A 70 7.13 3.53 11.11
C VAL A 70 7.61 3.98 12.49
N ASP A 71 8.83 4.49 12.59
CA ASP A 71 9.40 5.03 13.83
C ASP A 71 9.24 6.56 13.94
N GLY A 72 8.85 7.22 12.86
CA GLY A 72 8.51 8.64 12.81
C GLY A 72 9.72 9.57 12.80
N ASP A 73 10.91 9.08 12.48
CA ASP A 73 12.18 9.82 12.56
C ASP A 73 12.46 10.74 11.35
N GLY A 74 11.62 10.65 10.30
CA GLY A 74 11.75 11.45 9.09
C GLY A 74 12.81 10.96 8.10
N LYS A 75 13.34 9.75 8.26
CA LYS A 75 14.34 9.13 7.38
C LYS A 75 13.88 7.75 6.96
N TYR A 76 14.06 7.44 5.68
CA TYR A 76 13.75 6.10 5.18
C TYR A 76 14.77 5.08 5.70
N GLY A 77 14.37 4.26 6.66
CA GLY A 77 15.18 3.26 7.35
C GLY A 77 14.78 1.80 7.09
N LEU A 78 15.36 0.87 7.84
CA LEU A 78 15.07 -0.57 7.74
C LEU A 78 13.68 -0.95 8.28
N ALA A 79 13.13 -0.15 9.20
CA ALA A 79 11.79 -0.33 9.74
C ALA A 79 10.70 0.12 8.76
N ASP A 80 11.04 0.99 7.81
CA ASP A 80 10.08 1.61 6.91
C ASP A 80 9.74 0.76 5.71
N ARG A 81 8.62 1.12 5.08
CA ARG A 81 8.13 0.43 3.88
C ARG A 81 7.69 1.44 2.83
N PRO A 82 7.92 1.18 1.53
CA PRO A 82 7.32 2.01 0.49
C PRO A 82 5.79 1.94 0.60
N ILE A 83 5.13 3.10 0.41
CA ILE A 83 3.67 3.20 0.48
C ILE A 83 3.08 3.40 -0.91
N ALA A 84 2.12 2.56 -1.28
CA ALA A 84 1.38 2.65 -2.53
C ALA A 84 0.12 3.50 -2.38
N GLY A 85 -0.33 4.10 -3.49
CA GLY A 85 -1.62 4.81 -3.56
C GLY A 85 -1.60 6.29 -3.16
N ILE A 86 -0.47 6.81 -2.66
CA ILE A 86 -0.37 8.21 -2.23
C ILE A 86 -0.28 9.15 -3.42
N MET A 87 -1.13 10.17 -3.42
CA MET A 87 -1.22 11.13 -4.51
C MET A 87 -0.12 12.18 -4.41
N VAL A 88 0.64 12.37 -5.49
CA VAL A 88 1.62 13.45 -5.65
C VAL A 88 1.19 14.36 -6.79
N ARG A 89 1.17 15.67 -6.55
CA ARG A 89 0.87 16.70 -7.54
C ARG A 89 2.12 17.46 -7.91
N LEU A 90 2.27 17.74 -9.20
CA LEU A 90 3.33 18.53 -9.77
C LEU A 90 2.77 19.88 -10.20
N PHE A 91 3.45 20.96 -9.80
CA PHE A 91 3.16 22.33 -10.20
C PHE A 91 4.39 22.94 -10.86
N ASP A 92 4.17 23.88 -11.79
CA ASP A 92 5.25 24.68 -12.38
C ASP A 92 5.63 25.87 -11.49
N GLU A 93 6.59 26.67 -11.95
CA GLU A 93 7.12 27.85 -11.25
C GLU A 93 6.05 28.92 -10.97
N ARG A 94 4.96 28.95 -11.73
CA ARG A 94 3.84 29.89 -11.53
C ARG A 94 2.79 29.34 -10.57
N GLY A 95 3.02 28.14 -10.02
CA GLY A 95 2.05 27.43 -9.18
C GLY A 95 0.92 26.78 -9.96
N VAL A 96 1.02 26.68 -11.30
CA VAL A 96 -0.01 26.06 -12.13
C VAL A 96 0.13 24.54 -12.06
N PHE A 97 -1.00 23.84 -11.90
CA PHE A 97 -1.03 22.38 -11.89
C PHE A 97 -0.58 21.81 -13.25
N VAL A 98 0.40 20.91 -13.21
CA VAL A 98 0.95 20.24 -14.39
C VAL A 98 0.39 18.83 -14.54
N LYS A 99 0.53 18.02 -13.49
CA LYS A 99 0.15 16.60 -13.50
C LYS A 99 0.02 16.05 -12.08
N ALA A 100 -0.73 14.97 -11.92
CA ALA A 100 -0.73 14.17 -10.70
C ALA A 100 -0.39 12.70 -11.01
N ALA A 101 0.21 12.01 -10.05
CA ALA A 101 0.52 10.59 -10.09
C ALA A 101 0.36 9.98 -8.70
N ARG A 102 -0.11 8.73 -8.62
CA ARG A 102 -0.08 7.96 -7.37
C ARG A 102 1.25 7.22 -7.25
N SER A 103 1.73 7.03 -6.02
CA SER A 103 2.83 6.13 -5.74
C SER A 103 2.45 4.70 -6.12
N ASN A 104 3.37 4.00 -6.78
CA ASN A 104 3.20 2.59 -7.15
C ASN A 104 3.58 1.66 -5.98
N ASN A 105 3.57 0.33 -6.21
CA ASN A 105 3.96 -0.67 -5.20
C ASN A 105 5.37 -0.46 -4.61
N GLY A 106 6.25 0.22 -5.33
CA GLY A 106 7.59 0.59 -4.88
C GLY A 106 7.68 1.98 -4.25
N GLY A 107 6.56 2.65 -3.94
CA GLY A 107 6.55 3.97 -3.31
C GLY A 107 6.79 5.16 -4.25
N PHE A 108 6.95 4.93 -5.56
CA PHE A 108 7.31 5.99 -6.51
C PHE A 108 6.11 6.58 -7.24
N ALA A 109 5.89 7.89 -7.09
CA ALA A 109 5.04 8.67 -7.97
C ALA A 109 5.87 9.20 -9.15
N ASN A 110 5.63 8.68 -10.35
CA ASN A 110 6.50 8.86 -11.51
C ASN A 110 6.00 9.97 -12.46
N PHE A 111 6.86 10.96 -12.76
CA PHE A 111 6.58 12.00 -13.74
C PHE A 111 7.54 11.88 -14.92
N THR A 112 7.00 11.59 -16.11
CA THR A 112 7.82 11.45 -17.33
C THR A 112 8.43 12.79 -17.73
N MET A 113 9.71 12.77 -18.11
CA MET A 113 10.55 13.91 -18.47
C MET A 113 11.14 13.76 -19.88
N SER A 114 10.98 14.78 -20.74
CA SER A 114 11.63 14.89 -22.06
C SER A 114 11.38 16.23 -22.75
N THR A 115 12.45 16.84 -23.28
CA THR A 115 12.36 18.03 -24.16
C THR A 115 11.77 17.69 -25.54
N LYS A 116 11.84 16.44 -26.00
CA LYS A 116 11.42 16.03 -27.36
C LYS A 116 10.02 15.43 -27.42
N ARG A 117 9.46 14.99 -26.29
CA ARG A 117 8.15 14.29 -26.24
C ARG A 117 7.06 15.22 -25.71
N ARG A 118 6.05 15.51 -26.52
CA ARG A 118 4.98 16.48 -26.20
C ARG A 118 4.09 16.08 -25.01
N ARG A 119 3.89 14.78 -24.76
CA ARG A 119 2.99 14.26 -23.71
C ARG A 119 3.68 14.01 -22.35
N THR A 120 4.88 14.56 -22.16
CA THR A 120 5.60 14.42 -20.88
C THR A 120 5.23 15.57 -19.93
N ALA A 121 5.33 15.32 -18.62
CA ALA A 121 4.99 16.31 -17.61
C ALA A 121 6.09 17.37 -17.49
N LEU A 122 7.34 16.93 -17.53
CA LEU A 122 8.52 17.79 -17.39
C LEU A 122 9.17 17.99 -18.76
N ARG A 123 9.02 19.19 -19.32
CA ARG A 123 9.38 19.46 -20.72
C ARG A 123 10.37 20.59 -20.93
N ALA A 124 10.52 21.46 -19.93
CA ALA A 124 11.36 22.63 -19.99
C ALA A 124 12.15 22.79 -18.69
N PRO A 125 13.30 23.47 -18.73
CA PRO A 125 13.95 23.98 -17.53
C PRO A 125 13.00 24.89 -16.75
N GLY A 126 13.22 25.00 -15.44
CA GLY A 126 12.41 25.82 -14.55
C GLY A 126 12.30 25.22 -13.16
N LEU A 127 11.65 25.95 -12.25
CA LEU A 127 11.33 25.44 -10.93
C LEU A 127 10.04 24.62 -10.98
N TYR A 128 10.04 23.44 -10.36
CA TYR A 128 8.86 22.59 -10.26
C TYR A 128 8.62 22.18 -8.82
N ARG A 129 7.37 22.30 -8.36
CA ARG A 129 6.98 21.91 -7.00
C ARG A 129 6.25 20.57 -7.01
N PHE A 130 6.80 19.61 -6.28
CA PHE A 130 6.18 18.33 -5.96
C PHE A 130 5.44 18.48 -4.63
N SER A 131 4.20 18.04 -4.58
CA SER A 131 3.32 18.16 -3.42
C SER A 131 2.66 16.81 -3.13
N VAL A 132 3.11 16.15 -2.07
CA VAL A 132 2.57 14.89 -1.58
C VAL A 132 1.29 15.18 -0.80
N SER A 133 0.22 14.45 -1.11
CA SER A 133 -1.05 14.55 -0.39
C SER A 133 -0.96 13.71 0.86
N VAL A 134 -0.86 14.35 2.02
CA VAL A 134 -0.94 13.69 3.31
C VAL A 134 -2.39 13.22 3.54
N PRO A 135 -2.66 11.92 3.75
CA PRO A 135 -4.01 11.44 4.02
C PRO A 135 -4.61 12.09 5.30
N PRO A 136 -5.95 12.20 5.41
CA PRO A 136 -6.58 12.73 6.62
C PRO A 136 -6.16 11.97 7.88
N GLY A 137 -5.80 12.71 8.93
CA GLY A 137 -5.33 12.14 10.20
C GLY A 137 -3.87 11.69 10.21
N TRP A 138 -3.13 11.85 9.11
CA TRP A 138 -1.69 11.57 9.04
C TRP A 138 -0.86 12.84 9.12
N ARG A 139 0.45 12.69 9.28
CA ARG A 139 1.44 13.76 9.19
C ARG A 139 2.61 13.37 8.28
N ALA A 140 3.24 14.36 7.66
CA ALA A 140 4.56 14.20 7.05
C ALA A 140 5.63 14.39 8.14
N SER A 141 6.42 13.36 8.42
CA SER A 141 7.40 13.38 9.52
C SER A 141 8.54 14.38 9.29
N GLY A 142 8.99 14.52 8.03
CA GLY A 142 10.03 15.47 7.65
C GLY A 142 9.55 16.89 7.32
N ALA A 143 8.24 17.17 7.43
CA ALA A 143 7.62 18.43 6.97
C ALA A 143 8.07 18.85 5.54
N ASN A 144 8.33 17.85 4.69
CA ASN A 144 8.87 17.99 3.33
C ASN A 144 7.88 17.48 2.29
N GLU A 145 6.58 17.47 2.58
CA GLU A 145 5.54 17.05 1.64
C GLU A 145 5.45 18.00 0.44
N ASN A 146 5.93 19.23 0.58
CA ASN A 146 6.06 20.20 -0.51
C ASN A 146 7.55 20.49 -0.79
N GLN A 147 8.03 20.13 -1.99
CA GLN A 147 9.44 20.31 -2.37
C GLN A 147 9.55 20.95 -3.74
N SER A 148 10.42 21.96 -3.86
CA SER A 148 10.67 22.63 -5.13
C SER A 148 12.04 22.22 -5.68
N ILE A 149 12.06 21.63 -6.87
CA ILE A 149 13.27 21.19 -7.56
C ILE A 149 13.44 21.98 -8.85
N ARG A 150 14.63 22.51 -9.08
CA ARG A 150 14.97 23.20 -10.33
C ARG A 150 15.49 22.20 -11.35
N LEU A 151 14.92 22.27 -12.54
CA LEU A 151 15.38 21.57 -13.73
C LEU A 151 16.16 22.53 -14.63
N HIS A 152 17.26 22.04 -15.19
CA HIS A 152 18.13 22.77 -16.08
C HIS A 152 18.17 22.13 -17.46
N ALA A 153 18.53 22.92 -18.46
CA ALA A 153 18.81 22.40 -19.79
C ALA A 153 20.05 21.52 -19.74
N ALA A 154 19.92 20.27 -20.20
CA ALA A 154 21.03 19.34 -20.28
C ALA A 154 21.04 18.73 -21.69
N PRO A 155 21.50 19.48 -22.72
CA PRO A 155 21.34 19.09 -24.12
C PRO A 155 22.06 17.80 -24.49
N GLU A 156 23.02 17.33 -23.69
CA GLU A 156 23.71 16.06 -23.90
C GLU A 156 23.06 14.88 -23.18
N SER A 157 22.09 15.13 -22.28
CA SER A 157 21.38 14.08 -21.54
C SER A 157 20.38 13.32 -22.43
N LEU A 158 19.99 12.11 -22.01
CA LEU A 158 19.05 11.26 -22.74
C LEU A 158 17.71 11.95 -23.05
N VAL A 159 17.31 12.92 -22.22
CA VAL A 159 16.00 13.59 -22.30
C VAL A 159 16.10 15.11 -22.45
N GLY A 160 17.31 15.68 -22.47
CA GLY A 160 17.54 17.11 -22.64
C GLY A 160 17.37 17.95 -21.39
N LEU A 161 17.12 17.31 -20.24
CA LEU A 161 16.93 17.94 -18.93
C LEU A 161 17.72 17.18 -17.87
N ALA A 162 18.08 17.87 -16.80
CA ALA A 162 18.60 17.33 -15.55
C ALA A 162 18.04 18.18 -14.39
N GLY A 163 17.88 17.59 -13.21
CA GLY A 163 17.52 18.33 -11.99
C GLY A 163 18.73 18.56 -11.10
N ASP A 164 18.65 19.55 -10.21
CA ASP A 164 19.65 19.76 -9.13
C ASP A 164 19.77 18.55 -8.19
N GLY A 165 18.72 17.73 -8.14
CA GLY A 165 18.63 16.48 -7.41
C GLY A 165 17.29 15.83 -7.69
N LEU A 166 16.97 14.78 -6.94
CA LEU A 166 15.62 14.24 -6.85
C LEU A 166 14.92 14.85 -5.62
N PRO A 167 13.57 14.86 -5.59
CA PRO A 167 12.84 15.11 -4.35
C PRO A 167 13.35 14.15 -3.26
N THR A 168 13.58 14.67 -2.06
CA THR A 168 13.91 13.84 -0.91
C THR A 168 12.73 12.92 -0.58
N PRO A 169 12.97 11.70 -0.06
CA PRO A 169 11.92 10.82 0.43
C PRO A 169 10.94 11.54 1.36
N VAL A 170 9.64 11.30 1.19
CA VAL A 170 8.59 11.84 2.06
C VAL A 170 8.04 10.73 2.93
N GLY A 171 8.36 10.80 4.23
CA GLY A 171 7.84 9.89 5.25
C GLY A 171 6.46 10.33 5.71
N LEU A 172 5.53 9.39 5.77
CA LEU A 172 4.18 9.60 6.27
C LEU A 172 3.94 8.73 7.51
N VAL A 173 3.41 9.35 8.56
CA VAL A 173 3.08 8.69 9.83
C VAL A 173 1.56 8.76 10.02
N PRO A 174 0.86 7.63 10.18
CA PRO A 174 -0.57 7.61 10.43
C PRO A 174 -0.87 8.13 11.84
N GLY A 175 -2.04 8.76 12.00
CA GLY A 175 -2.57 9.06 13.33
C GLY A 175 -2.89 7.77 14.06
N ARG A 176 -2.32 7.60 15.25
CA ARG A 176 -2.57 6.45 16.11
C ARG A 176 -3.76 6.72 17.00
N HIS A 177 -4.61 5.71 17.16
CA HIS A 177 -5.71 5.73 18.10
C HIS A 177 -5.94 4.31 18.62
N LEU A 178 -6.51 4.23 19.81
CA LEU A 178 -6.97 3.00 20.43
C LEU A 178 -8.49 3.03 20.50
N ALA A 179 -9.13 1.97 20.00
CA ALA A 179 -10.58 1.81 20.02
C ALA A 179 -10.99 0.47 20.65
N GLY A 180 -12.25 0.39 21.05
CA GLY A 180 -12.85 -0.84 21.55
C GLY A 180 -14.26 -0.60 22.07
N ARG A 181 -14.87 -1.66 22.61
CA ARG A 181 -16.24 -1.65 23.14
C ARG A 181 -16.31 -2.30 24.50
N MET A 182 -17.10 -1.74 25.41
CA MET A 182 -17.37 -2.31 26.73
C MET A 182 -18.60 -3.20 26.70
N GLN A 183 -18.56 -4.30 27.46
CA GLN A 183 -19.78 -5.07 27.78
C GLN A 183 -20.74 -4.25 28.66
N ALA A 184 -22.05 -4.53 28.55
CA ALA A 184 -23.10 -3.73 29.18
C ALA A 184 -23.06 -3.68 30.72
N ALA A 185 -22.42 -4.66 31.37
CA ALA A 185 -22.38 -4.81 32.83
C ALA A 185 -20.98 -4.61 33.43
N ALA A 186 -19.97 -4.25 32.63
CA ALA A 186 -18.59 -4.15 33.07
C ALA A 186 -18.08 -2.71 33.00
N GLN A 187 -17.32 -2.31 34.01
CA GLN A 187 -16.56 -1.06 34.07
C GLN A 187 -15.09 -1.42 34.21
N ALA A 188 -14.23 -0.65 33.54
CA ALA A 188 -12.78 -0.81 33.63
C ALA A 188 -12.10 0.56 33.53
N THR A 189 -10.83 0.60 33.91
CA THR A 189 -9.96 1.76 33.72
C THR A 189 -8.99 1.44 32.58
N LEU A 190 -8.93 2.32 31.59
CA LEU A 190 -7.93 2.30 30.53
C LEU A 190 -6.80 3.23 30.93
N THR A 191 -5.56 2.76 30.84
CA THR A 191 -4.35 3.54 31.11
C THR A 191 -3.39 3.39 29.93
N VAL A 192 -3.05 4.51 29.29
CA VAL A 192 -2.05 4.59 28.23
C VAL A 192 -0.71 4.95 28.87
N MET A 193 0.29 4.14 28.59
CA MET A 193 1.65 4.30 29.08
C MET A 193 2.55 4.86 27.98
N GLY A 194 3.57 5.62 28.40
CA GLY A 194 4.67 6.04 27.56
C GLY A 194 5.87 5.12 27.70
N ASN A 195 6.82 5.30 26.78
CA ASN A 195 8.04 4.48 26.66
C ASN A 195 8.96 4.52 27.89
N GLU A 196 8.82 5.51 28.78
CA GLU A 196 9.57 5.58 30.04
C GLU A 196 8.77 4.98 31.23
N GLY A 197 7.60 4.42 30.96
CA GLY A 197 6.70 3.84 31.97
C GLY A 197 5.84 4.88 32.70
N GLU A 198 5.78 6.11 32.19
CA GLU A 198 4.91 7.16 32.68
C GLU A 198 3.46 6.97 32.19
N VAL A 199 2.48 7.39 33.00
CA VAL A 199 1.07 7.39 32.58
C VAL A 199 0.82 8.63 31.73
N LEU A 200 0.48 8.43 30.46
CA LEU A 200 0.15 9.50 29.53
C LEU A 200 -1.33 9.89 29.59
N GLU A 201 -2.21 8.89 29.75
CA GLU A 201 -3.66 9.08 29.86
C GLU A 201 -4.26 7.99 30.73
N SER A 202 -5.27 8.34 31.54
CA SER A 202 -6.06 7.36 32.28
C SER A 202 -7.54 7.75 32.23
N ARG A 203 -8.40 6.78 31.89
CA ARG A 203 -9.81 7.03 31.64
C ARG A 203 -10.67 5.86 32.10
N THR A 204 -11.76 6.17 32.79
CA THR A 204 -12.82 5.21 33.09
C THR A 204 -13.63 4.89 31.83
N LEU A 205 -13.77 3.61 31.53
CA LEU A 205 -14.61 3.10 30.44
C LEU A 205 -16.00 2.74 30.98
N ALA A 206 -17.02 3.38 30.43
CA ALA A 206 -18.40 3.19 30.88
C ALA A 206 -19.02 1.91 30.31
N PRO A 207 -19.88 1.21 31.07
CA PRO A 207 -20.51 -0.02 30.61
C PRO A 207 -21.31 0.17 29.31
N GLY A 208 -21.23 -0.80 28.40
CA GLY A 208 -21.99 -0.82 27.15
C GLY A 208 -21.63 0.26 26.13
N THR A 209 -20.53 1.00 26.34
CA THR A 209 -20.12 2.08 25.44
C THR A 209 -18.98 1.67 24.51
N SER A 210 -18.91 2.31 23.34
CA SER A 210 -17.71 2.29 22.51
C SER A 210 -16.77 3.41 22.95
N PHE A 211 -15.47 3.18 22.90
CA PHE A 211 -14.47 4.18 23.22
C PHE A 211 -13.47 4.33 22.07
N ARG A 212 -12.90 5.53 21.99
CA ARG A 212 -11.79 5.90 21.12
C ARG A 212 -10.92 6.89 21.87
N VAL A 213 -9.62 6.65 21.85
CA VAL A 213 -8.58 7.48 22.47
C VAL A 213 -7.51 7.73 21.41
N ASP A 214 -7.23 8.99 21.11
CA ASP A 214 -6.13 9.33 20.21
C ASP A 214 -4.80 9.16 20.97
N LEU A 215 -3.84 8.47 20.36
CA LEU A 215 -2.59 8.11 21.04
C LEU A 215 -1.52 9.16 20.76
N ALA A 216 -0.89 9.65 21.82
CA ALA A 216 0.29 10.51 21.70
C ALA A 216 1.48 9.76 21.06
N GLY A 217 2.42 10.50 20.46
CA GLY A 217 3.58 9.90 19.78
C GLY A 217 4.43 8.98 20.67
N GLY A 218 4.55 9.30 21.96
CA GLY A 218 5.30 8.50 22.94
C GLY A 218 4.55 7.30 23.51
N ALA A 219 3.27 7.09 23.16
CA ALA A 219 2.47 5.99 23.70
C ALA A 219 2.99 4.63 23.21
N ASP A 220 3.35 3.74 24.13
CA ASP A 220 4.02 2.47 23.84
C ASP A 220 3.21 1.25 24.30
N ALA A 221 2.33 1.41 25.29
CA ALA A 221 1.52 0.34 25.85
C ALA A 221 0.17 0.85 26.36
N VAL A 222 -0.77 -0.07 26.47
CA VAL A 222 -2.03 0.13 27.17
C VAL A 222 -2.25 -0.97 28.20
N GLU A 223 -2.82 -0.57 29.34
CA GLU A 223 -3.34 -1.44 30.38
C GLU A 223 -4.83 -1.18 30.58
N ILE A 224 -5.64 -2.24 30.58
CA ILE A 224 -7.02 -2.20 31.07
C ILE A 224 -7.01 -2.89 32.43
N SER A 225 -7.64 -2.29 33.43
CA SER A 225 -7.78 -2.88 34.77
C SER A 225 -9.20 -2.78 35.30
N GLY A 226 -9.61 -3.78 36.09
CA GLY A 226 -10.92 -3.85 36.74
C GLY A 226 -12.00 -4.57 35.94
N GLY A 227 -13.09 -4.92 36.62
CA GLY A 227 -14.25 -5.59 36.02
C GLY A 227 -13.97 -7.01 35.48
N GLY A 228 -12.83 -7.62 35.85
CA GLY A 228 -12.38 -8.90 35.28
C GLY A 228 -11.93 -8.78 33.82
N LEU A 229 -11.64 -7.56 33.36
CA LEU A 229 -11.23 -7.25 32.00
C LEU A 229 -9.73 -6.97 31.90
N ASP A 230 -8.95 -7.33 32.92
CA ASP A 230 -7.54 -7.00 33.04
C ASP A 230 -6.73 -7.53 31.84
N ARG A 231 -5.97 -6.65 31.18
CA ARG A 231 -5.09 -6.99 30.06
C ARG A 231 -4.06 -5.90 29.81
N ARG A 232 -2.93 -6.29 29.22
CA ARG A 232 -1.86 -5.38 28.78
C ARG A 232 -1.52 -5.66 27.33
N LEU A 233 -1.25 -4.59 26.56
CA LEU A 233 -0.85 -4.67 25.17
C LEU A 233 0.25 -3.66 24.87
N ALA A 234 1.33 -4.11 24.25
CA ALA A 234 2.28 -3.22 23.58
C ALA A 234 1.63 -2.65 22.31
N LEU A 235 1.58 -1.34 22.20
CA LEU A 235 0.96 -0.64 21.07
C LEU A 235 1.91 -0.63 19.88
N SER A 236 1.38 -0.99 18.70
CA SER A 236 2.12 -0.86 17.44
C SER A 236 2.17 0.59 16.95
N SER A 237 2.92 0.85 15.87
CA SER A 237 2.92 2.14 15.16
C SER A 237 1.60 2.43 14.42
N TYR A 238 0.63 1.51 14.47
CA TYR A 238 -0.64 1.60 13.76
C TYR A 238 -1.83 1.85 14.71
N PRO A 239 -2.97 2.33 14.21
CA PRO A 239 -4.24 2.27 14.93
C PRO A 239 -4.53 0.89 15.50
N THR A 240 -5.03 0.84 16.73
CA THR A 240 -5.30 -0.40 17.45
C THR A 240 -6.78 -0.49 17.82
N ASP A 241 -7.38 -1.67 17.64
CA ASP A 241 -8.76 -1.95 18.06
C ASP A 241 -8.79 -3.21 18.94
N LEU A 242 -9.27 -3.09 20.18
CA LEU A 242 -9.39 -4.19 21.14
C LEU A 242 -10.68 -5.02 20.95
N GLY A 243 -11.56 -4.58 20.06
CA GLY A 243 -12.93 -5.04 19.90
C GLY A 243 -13.76 -4.92 21.19
N LEU A 244 -14.78 -5.78 21.33
CA LEU A 244 -15.50 -6.01 22.59
C LEU A 244 -14.61 -6.55 23.74
N LEU A 245 -14.34 -5.74 24.77
CA LEU A 245 -13.66 -6.21 25.97
C LEU A 245 -14.52 -7.24 26.73
N SER A 246 -14.05 -8.48 26.78
CA SER A 246 -14.63 -9.61 27.51
C SER A 246 -13.64 -10.19 28.52
N PRO A 247 -14.11 -10.89 29.57
CA PRO A 247 -13.24 -11.70 30.43
C PRO A 247 -12.49 -12.78 29.64
N GLY A 248 -11.41 -13.32 30.21
CA GLY A 248 -10.59 -14.36 29.59
C GLY A 248 -9.56 -13.80 28.62
N SER A 249 -8.60 -13.04 29.14
CA SER A 249 -7.51 -12.48 28.34
C SER A 249 -6.25 -13.35 28.35
N VAL A 250 -5.48 -13.31 27.27
CA VAL A 250 -4.13 -13.88 27.20
C VAL A 250 -3.29 -13.34 28.36
N ALA A 251 -2.56 -14.21 29.05
CA ALA A 251 -1.70 -13.81 30.16
C ALA A 251 -0.60 -12.84 29.66
N PRO A 252 -0.25 -11.80 30.43
CA PRO A 252 0.74 -10.80 30.00
C PRO A 252 2.13 -11.36 29.67
N ASP A 253 2.50 -12.49 30.26
CA ASP A 253 3.77 -13.21 30.11
C ASP A 253 3.68 -14.43 29.19
N ALA A 254 2.55 -14.63 28.50
CA ALA A 254 2.36 -15.74 27.60
C ALA A 254 3.39 -15.72 26.45
N ALA A 255 3.90 -16.90 26.09
CA ALA A 255 4.81 -17.04 24.96
C ALA A 255 4.07 -16.78 23.64
N LEU A 256 4.30 -15.60 23.06
CA LEU A 256 3.69 -15.18 21.80
C LEU A 256 4.39 -15.82 20.61
N ARG A 257 3.61 -16.25 19.61
CA ARG A 257 4.09 -16.73 18.32
C ARG A 257 3.49 -15.91 17.19
N ALA A 258 4.34 -15.23 16.43
CA ALA A 258 3.97 -14.48 15.23
C ALA A 258 4.02 -15.35 13.97
N ILE A 259 3.12 -15.09 13.01
CA ILE A 259 3.04 -15.72 11.69
C ILE A 259 2.97 -14.61 10.63
N GLY A 260 4.08 -14.40 9.91
CA GLY A 260 4.21 -13.42 8.81
C GLY A 260 4.11 -14.03 7.39
N PHE A 261 3.87 -15.33 7.27
CA PHE A 261 3.61 -16.06 6.01
C PHE A 261 4.76 -16.16 4.98
N ASP A 262 5.95 -15.60 5.24
CA ASP A 262 7.12 -15.72 4.34
C ASP A 262 7.59 -17.16 4.12
N ASP A 263 7.36 -18.05 5.09
CA ASP A 263 7.74 -19.46 5.02
C ASP A 263 6.71 -20.32 4.25
N VAL A 264 5.55 -19.76 3.90
CA VAL A 264 4.52 -20.46 3.13
C VAL A 264 4.94 -20.63 1.66
N THR A 265 5.55 -19.61 1.08
CA THR A 265 5.92 -19.61 -0.35
C THR A 265 7.13 -18.73 -0.62
N LYS A 266 8.02 -19.20 -1.49
CA LYS A 266 9.05 -18.38 -2.16
C LYS A 266 8.64 -18.00 -3.60
N ARG A 267 7.42 -18.38 -4.01
CA ARG A 267 6.82 -18.15 -5.34
C ARG A 267 5.76 -17.05 -5.24
N SER A 268 5.26 -16.63 -6.40
CA SER A 268 4.25 -15.57 -6.55
C SER A 268 2.97 -15.76 -5.73
N LEU A 269 2.37 -16.96 -5.66
CA LEU A 269 1.11 -17.18 -4.92
C LEU A 269 0.94 -18.64 -4.51
N ARG A 270 0.49 -18.88 -3.27
CA ARG A 270 0.16 -20.22 -2.76
C ARG A 270 -0.98 -20.17 -1.75
N LYS A 271 -1.88 -21.15 -1.75
CA LYS A 271 -2.81 -21.37 -0.63
C LYS A 271 -2.02 -21.68 0.65
N VAL A 272 -2.41 -21.09 1.78
CA VAL A 272 -1.84 -21.45 3.08
C VAL A 272 -2.25 -22.90 3.39
N PRO A 273 -1.30 -23.84 3.54
CA PRO A 273 -1.65 -25.24 3.72
C PRO A 273 -2.06 -25.53 5.17
N CYS A 274 -3.07 -26.39 5.37
CA CYS A 274 -3.36 -26.95 6.70
C CYS A 274 -2.10 -27.60 7.30
N GLY A 275 -1.95 -27.48 8.62
CA GLY A 275 -0.75 -27.83 9.37
C GLY A 275 0.30 -26.71 9.42
N HIS A 276 0.23 -25.70 8.55
CA HIS A 276 1.11 -24.53 8.69
C HIS A 276 0.85 -23.84 10.03
N ALA A 277 1.93 -23.55 10.75
CA ALA A 277 1.91 -23.08 12.13
C ALA A 277 1.11 -23.95 13.14
N GLY A 278 0.71 -25.18 12.79
CA GLY A 278 -0.12 -26.03 13.64
C GLY A 278 -1.62 -25.72 13.58
N LEU A 279 -2.07 -25.03 12.52
CA LEU A 279 -3.46 -24.66 12.28
C LEU A 279 -4.00 -25.27 10.99
N ASP A 280 -5.30 -25.47 10.95
CA ASP A 280 -6.08 -25.68 9.74
C ASP A 280 -6.46 -24.33 9.13
N TRP A 281 -6.32 -24.22 7.81
CA TRP A 281 -6.49 -22.98 7.07
C TRP A 281 -7.51 -23.17 5.95
N ARG A 282 -8.38 -22.18 5.79
CA ARG A 282 -9.38 -22.15 4.73
C ARG A 282 -9.44 -20.78 4.07
N ASN A 283 -9.38 -20.76 2.75
CA ASN A 283 -9.55 -19.58 1.91
C ASN A 283 -8.55 -18.42 2.15
N LEU A 284 -7.38 -18.71 2.70
CA LEU A 284 -6.24 -17.78 2.77
C LEU A 284 -5.16 -18.17 1.75
N ASN A 285 -4.71 -17.19 0.99
CA ASN A 285 -3.55 -17.32 0.09
C ASN A 285 -2.43 -16.45 0.63
N ALA A 286 -1.19 -16.94 0.54
CA ALA A 286 0.02 -16.17 0.79
C ALA A 286 0.72 -15.79 -0.53
N MET A 287 1.26 -14.58 -0.59
CA MET A 287 2.08 -14.09 -1.71
C MET A 287 2.97 -12.92 -1.29
N SER A 288 3.96 -12.58 -2.12
CA SER A 288 4.72 -11.36 -1.92
C SER A 288 3.81 -10.14 -2.05
N ARG A 289 4.04 -9.14 -1.20
CA ARG A 289 3.26 -7.90 -1.11
C ARG A 289 3.07 -7.15 -2.44
N ASP A 290 4.02 -7.30 -3.36
CA ASP A 290 4.12 -6.57 -4.62
C ASP A 290 3.74 -7.40 -5.85
N ASN A 291 3.35 -8.66 -5.66
CA ASN A 291 3.03 -9.60 -6.73
C ASN A 291 1.85 -9.13 -7.61
N THR A 292 0.89 -8.42 -7.01
CA THR A 292 -0.28 -7.91 -7.73
C THR A 292 -0.09 -6.44 -8.06
N ARG A 293 -0.38 -6.07 -9.30
CA ARG A 293 -0.27 -4.68 -9.75
C ARG A 293 -1.43 -3.87 -9.17
N ASP A 294 -1.15 -2.63 -8.77
CA ASP A 294 -2.15 -1.66 -8.31
C ASP A 294 -2.94 -2.19 -7.09
N SER A 295 -2.26 -2.91 -6.20
CA SER A 295 -2.84 -3.58 -5.03
C SER A 295 -2.36 -2.91 -3.74
N GLU A 296 -2.80 -1.69 -3.49
CA GLU A 296 -2.23 -0.81 -2.47
C GLU A 296 -2.24 -1.43 -1.07
N GLY A 297 -3.34 -2.10 -0.70
CA GLY A 297 -3.49 -2.73 0.60
C GLY A 297 -2.56 -3.91 0.84
N TYR A 298 -2.12 -4.61 -0.20
CA TYR A 298 -1.16 -5.71 -0.06
C TYR A 298 0.23 -5.18 0.27
N VAL A 299 0.58 -4.03 -0.32
CA VAL A 299 1.86 -3.35 -0.12
C VAL A 299 1.88 -2.65 1.23
N ASN A 300 0.81 -1.92 1.54
CA ASN A 300 0.70 -1.10 2.75
C ASN A 300 0.36 -1.94 3.99
N GLY A 301 -0.33 -3.07 3.79
CA GLY A 301 -0.69 -4.05 4.81
C GLY A 301 0.42 -5.00 5.22
N ASN A 302 1.52 -5.02 4.47
CA ASN A 302 2.71 -5.80 4.80
C ASN A 302 3.56 -5.04 5.83
N VAL A 303 3.49 -5.50 7.08
CA VAL A 303 4.22 -4.95 8.22
C VAL A 303 5.43 -5.80 8.59
N SER A 304 5.46 -7.06 8.15
CA SER A 304 6.53 -8.03 8.45
C SER A 304 7.04 -8.70 7.17
N GLY A 305 8.33 -9.06 7.15
CA GLY A 305 8.93 -9.77 6.02
C GLY A 305 8.62 -9.14 4.65
N ASP A 306 8.32 -9.99 3.66
CA ASP A 306 7.97 -9.61 2.29
C ASP A 306 6.61 -10.18 1.83
N HIS A 307 5.96 -10.99 2.66
CA HIS A 307 4.72 -11.70 2.33
C HIS A 307 3.55 -11.28 3.20
N ILE A 308 2.36 -11.49 2.66
CA ILE A 308 1.09 -11.32 3.37
C ILE A 308 0.23 -12.55 3.14
N ALA A 309 -0.80 -12.74 3.97
CA ALA A 309 -1.95 -13.55 3.62
C ALA A 309 -3.16 -12.68 3.24
N TYR A 310 -4.12 -13.21 2.47
CA TYR A 310 -5.34 -12.49 2.12
C TYR A 310 -6.52 -13.42 1.85
N THR A 311 -7.74 -12.91 2.03
CA THR A 311 -8.96 -13.66 1.68
C THR A 311 -9.12 -13.77 0.17
N SER A 312 -9.23 -15.00 -0.34
CA SER A 312 -9.42 -15.18 -1.78
C SER A 312 -10.82 -14.76 -2.20
N SER A 313 -10.89 -13.94 -3.26
CA SER A 313 -12.14 -13.49 -3.89
C SER A 313 -13.13 -12.80 -2.93
N GLY A 314 -12.66 -12.27 -1.80
CA GLY A 314 -13.49 -11.60 -0.80
C GLY A 314 -14.47 -12.51 -0.06
N HIS A 315 -14.36 -13.83 -0.24
CA HIS A 315 -15.13 -14.79 0.54
C HIS A 315 -14.55 -14.99 1.94
N PRO A 316 -15.37 -15.42 2.91
CA PRO A 316 -14.89 -15.72 4.24
C PRO A 316 -13.69 -16.68 4.24
N ALA A 317 -12.74 -16.44 5.13
CA ALA A 317 -11.64 -17.33 5.42
C ALA A 317 -11.64 -17.72 6.89
N GLU A 318 -11.01 -18.83 7.20
CA GLU A 318 -10.98 -19.40 8.53
C GLU A 318 -9.57 -19.90 8.85
N PHE A 319 -9.17 -19.76 10.10
CA PHE A 319 -8.06 -20.50 10.69
C PHE A 319 -8.48 -21.06 12.04
N GLY A 320 -8.01 -22.24 12.38
CA GLY A 320 -8.41 -22.91 13.62
C GLY A 320 -7.72 -24.24 13.84
N ARG A 321 -8.10 -24.93 14.91
CA ARG A 321 -7.71 -26.31 15.23
C ARG A 321 -8.62 -26.86 16.33
N ASP A 322 -8.61 -28.18 16.51
CA ASP A 322 -9.49 -28.86 17.49
C ASP A 322 -9.19 -28.54 18.96
N ARG A 323 -7.98 -28.02 19.27
CA ARG A 323 -7.57 -27.65 20.63
C ARG A 323 -7.61 -26.14 20.82
N PRO A 324 -8.09 -25.62 21.97
CA PRO A 324 -8.06 -24.19 22.23
C PRO A 324 -6.65 -23.59 22.13
N PHE A 325 -6.56 -22.37 21.60
CA PHE A 325 -5.36 -21.55 21.54
C PHE A 325 -5.71 -20.10 21.84
N GLY A 326 -4.74 -19.29 22.27
CA GLY A 326 -4.94 -17.86 22.50
C GLY A 326 -4.86 -17.06 21.20
N PHE A 327 -5.85 -16.22 20.94
CA PHE A 327 -5.83 -15.26 19.83
C PHE A 327 -5.44 -13.88 20.35
N HIS A 328 -4.16 -13.56 20.23
CA HIS A 328 -3.59 -12.33 20.77
C HIS A 328 -3.93 -11.13 19.88
N SER A 329 -3.47 -11.13 18.63
CA SER A 329 -3.70 -10.01 17.69
C SER A 329 -3.39 -10.36 16.24
N VAL A 330 -3.74 -9.46 15.32
CA VAL A 330 -3.47 -9.57 13.88
C VAL A 330 -3.49 -8.19 13.24
N MET A 331 -2.71 -7.97 12.18
CA MET A 331 -2.82 -6.79 11.32
C MET A 331 -3.82 -7.03 10.20
N LEU A 332 -4.80 -6.12 10.08
CA LEU A 332 -5.85 -6.19 9.06
C LEU A 332 -5.80 -4.96 8.16
N THR A 333 -5.86 -5.17 6.85
CA THR A 333 -5.81 -4.08 5.85
C THR A 333 -6.84 -4.35 4.74
N ALA A 334 -7.48 -3.30 4.22
CA ALA A 334 -8.32 -3.43 3.03
C ALA A 334 -7.42 -3.66 1.82
N ALA A 335 -7.70 -4.67 0.99
CA ALA A 335 -6.78 -5.08 -0.07
C ALA A 335 -6.55 -4.02 -1.18
N TRP A 336 -7.53 -3.15 -1.42
CA TRP A 336 -7.54 -2.22 -2.55
C TRP A 336 -7.92 -0.82 -2.09
N LEU A 337 -7.31 0.21 -2.67
CA LEU A 337 -7.74 1.58 -2.38
C LEU A 337 -9.20 1.86 -2.79
N ALA A 338 -9.74 1.07 -3.73
CA ALA A 338 -11.14 1.14 -4.15
C ALA A 338 -12.14 0.69 -3.07
N CYS A 339 -11.68 -0.04 -2.04
CA CYS A 339 -12.49 -0.48 -0.89
C CYS A 339 -12.00 0.15 0.42
N GLU A 340 -11.43 1.36 0.36
CA GLU A 340 -11.13 2.16 1.54
C GLU A 340 -12.39 2.34 2.40
N GLY A 341 -12.30 2.03 3.70
CA GLY A 341 -13.45 2.06 4.61
C GLY A 341 -14.30 0.79 4.60
N GLU A 342 -13.85 -0.30 3.96
CA GLU A 342 -14.47 -1.62 4.11
C GLU A 342 -14.50 -2.06 5.58
N ILE A 343 -15.42 -2.96 5.93
CA ILE A 343 -15.57 -3.46 7.29
C ILE A 343 -15.27 -4.95 7.32
N ALA A 344 -14.23 -5.34 8.05
CA ALA A 344 -13.97 -6.72 8.41
C ALA A 344 -14.94 -7.16 9.51
N LEU A 345 -15.47 -8.36 9.36
CA LEU A 345 -16.18 -9.09 10.41
C LEU A 345 -15.25 -10.21 10.90
N VAL A 346 -14.89 -10.14 12.18
CA VAL A 346 -14.01 -11.12 12.83
C VAL A 346 -14.80 -11.88 13.88
N GLU A 347 -15.06 -13.15 13.60
CA GLU A 347 -15.83 -14.04 14.47
C GLU A 347 -14.89 -15.03 15.16
N SER A 348 -14.90 -15.05 16.50
CA SER A 348 -14.07 -15.95 17.31
C SER A 348 -14.93 -16.98 18.02
N TRP A 349 -14.55 -18.26 17.90
CA TRP A 349 -15.35 -19.40 18.35
C TRP A 349 -14.56 -20.28 19.32
N LEU A 350 -15.25 -20.89 20.28
CA LEU A 350 -14.75 -21.96 21.15
C LEU A 350 -15.66 -23.18 21.00
N GLY A 351 -15.18 -24.21 20.30
CA GLY A 351 -16.03 -25.26 19.76
C GLY A 351 -17.08 -24.66 18.82
N GLU A 352 -18.35 -24.91 19.11
CA GLU A 352 -19.50 -24.35 18.38
C GLU A 352 -20.07 -23.06 19.00
N GLU A 353 -19.53 -22.61 20.13
CA GLU A 353 -19.94 -21.36 20.78
C GLU A 353 -19.27 -20.17 20.11
N LEU A 354 -20.06 -19.23 19.60
CA LEU A 354 -19.56 -17.93 19.14
C LEU A 354 -19.25 -17.07 20.38
N LEU A 355 -17.97 -16.86 20.67
CA LEU A 355 -17.56 -16.00 21.78
C LEU A 355 -17.86 -14.53 21.47
N ARG A 356 -17.58 -14.10 20.23
CA ARG A 356 -17.79 -12.71 19.79
C ARG A 356 -17.70 -12.54 18.28
N SER A 357 -18.29 -11.45 17.82
CA SER A 357 -18.20 -10.91 16.47
C SER A 357 -17.85 -9.42 16.54
N ASP A 358 -16.69 -9.05 16.02
CA ASP A 358 -16.22 -7.67 15.96
C ASP A 358 -16.25 -7.12 14.54
N GLU A 359 -16.56 -5.84 14.43
CA GLU A 359 -16.53 -5.09 13.18
C GLU A 359 -15.33 -4.14 13.21
N ILE A 360 -14.40 -4.33 12.28
CA ILE A 360 -13.17 -3.54 12.20
C ILE A 360 -13.17 -2.75 10.89
N VAL A 361 -13.08 -1.43 10.98
CA VAL A 361 -12.96 -0.57 9.80
C VAL A 361 -11.55 -0.71 9.22
N LEU A 362 -11.48 -1.08 7.95
CA LEU A 362 -10.25 -1.30 7.23
C LEU A 362 -9.87 -0.07 6.39
N SER A 363 -8.57 0.16 6.29
CA SER A 363 -7.97 1.09 5.33
C SER A 363 -7.02 0.31 4.43
N ALA A 364 -6.90 0.73 3.17
CA ALA A 364 -5.86 0.27 2.25
C ALA A 364 -4.58 1.10 2.38
N LEU A 365 -4.63 2.21 3.12
CA LEU A 365 -3.49 3.09 3.39
C LEU A 365 -2.84 2.80 4.74
N THR A 366 -3.62 2.45 5.77
CA THR A 366 -3.10 2.12 7.11
C THR A 366 -3.60 0.75 7.57
N PRO A 367 -2.72 -0.17 7.97
CA PRO A 367 -3.11 -1.36 8.71
C PRO A 367 -3.83 -0.99 10.01
N CYS A 368 -4.78 -1.83 10.42
CA CYS A 368 -5.37 -1.80 11.76
C CYS A 368 -4.85 -2.99 12.57
N HIS A 369 -4.30 -2.71 13.75
CA HIS A 369 -3.89 -3.73 14.71
C HIS A 369 -5.11 -4.17 15.51
N TYR A 370 -5.74 -5.26 15.10
CA TYR A 370 -6.86 -5.86 15.85
C TYR A 370 -6.30 -6.79 16.94
N ALA A 371 -6.59 -6.50 18.20
CA ALA A 371 -6.01 -7.17 19.35
C ALA A 371 -7.10 -7.57 20.39
N PRO A 372 -7.89 -8.63 20.12
CA PRO A 372 -8.95 -9.05 21.02
C PRO A 372 -8.41 -9.73 22.29
N LEU A 373 -7.17 -10.21 22.26
CA LEU A 373 -6.43 -10.81 23.38
C LEU A 373 -7.20 -11.95 24.06
N LEU A 374 -7.87 -12.81 23.30
CA LEU A 374 -8.66 -13.94 23.83
C LEU A 374 -7.75 -15.08 24.25
N ASN A 375 -7.92 -15.61 25.46
CA ASN A 375 -7.10 -16.71 25.96
C ASN A 375 -7.39 -18.07 25.31
N ALA A 376 -8.60 -18.27 24.79
CA ALA A 376 -9.04 -19.55 24.24
C ALA A 376 -10.04 -19.37 23.10
N VAL A 377 -9.64 -19.80 21.90
CA VAL A 377 -10.49 -20.00 20.73
C VAL A 377 -10.09 -21.31 20.05
N THR A 378 -10.99 -21.91 19.29
CA THR A 378 -10.69 -23.04 18.39
C THR A 378 -10.76 -22.64 16.92
N ARG A 379 -11.49 -21.57 16.59
CA ARG A 379 -11.66 -21.10 15.21
C ARG A 379 -11.86 -19.60 15.19
N VAL A 380 -11.19 -18.94 14.25
CA VAL A 380 -11.42 -17.54 13.89
C VAL A 380 -11.85 -17.50 12.42
N ARG A 381 -12.92 -16.76 12.14
CA ARG A 381 -13.43 -16.52 10.80
C ARG A 381 -13.31 -15.04 10.46
N LEU A 382 -12.74 -14.78 9.30
CA LEU A 382 -12.50 -13.44 8.75
C LEU A 382 -13.35 -13.27 7.50
N SER A 383 -14.17 -12.23 7.45
CA SER A 383 -14.94 -11.86 6.26
C SER A 383 -15.06 -10.35 6.14
N THR A 384 -15.62 -9.86 5.04
CA THR A 384 -15.91 -8.43 4.85
C THR A 384 -17.38 -8.24 4.50
N ARG A 385 -17.93 -7.09 4.88
CA ARG A 385 -19.36 -6.78 4.69
C ARG A 385 -19.78 -6.77 3.23
N HIS A 386 -18.90 -6.28 2.34
CA HIS A 386 -19.21 -6.17 0.91
C HIS A 386 -18.38 -7.11 0.03
N HIS A 387 -17.84 -8.20 0.60
CA HIS A 387 -17.07 -9.21 -0.14
C HIS A 387 -15.86 -8.65 -0.90
N TRP A 388 -15.19 -7.65 -0.32
CA TRP A 388 -13.85 -7.25 -0.74
C TRP A 388 -12.79 -8.09 -0.03
N GLN A 389 -11.62 -8.18 -0.66
CA GLN A 389 -10.50 -8.90 -0.08
C GLN A 389 -9.96 -8.11 1.12
N LEU A 390 -9.59 -8.85 2.17
CA LEU A 390 -8.87 -8.33 3.32
C LEU A 390 -7.49 -8.96 3.35
N VAL A 391 -6.50 -8.17 3.73
CA VAL A 391 -5.10 -8.57 3.90
C VAL A 391 -4.86 -8.82 5.39
N VAL A 392 -4.07 -9.85 5.67
CA VAL A 392 -3.68 -10.33 6.98
C VAL A 392 -2.16 -10.41 7.02
N ASP A 393 -1.57 -9.83 8.05
CA ASP A 393 -0.15 -9.97 8.37
C ASP A 393 0.05 -9.98 9.90
N ASP A 394 1.22 -10.42 10.36
CA ASP A 394 1.59 -10.51 11.77
C ASP A 394 0.48 -11.10 12.66
N LEU A 395 -0.01 -12.29 12.31
CA LEU A 395 -0.94 -13.02 13.17
C LEU A 395 -0.20 -13.54 14.41
N VAL A 396 -0.61 -13.08 15.59
CA VAL A 396 0.02 -13.42 16.88
C VAL A 396 -0.90 -14.32 17.70
N LEU A 397 -0.37 -15.47 18.12
CA LEU A 397 -1.10 -16.52 18.84
C LEU A 397 -0.33 -17.00 20.08
N VAL A 398 -1.04 -17.72 20.95
CA VAL A 398 -0.50 -18.49 22.09
C VAL A 398 -0.98 -19.93 21.96
N PHE A 399 -0.11 -20.91 22.14
CA PHE A 399 -0.41 -22.33 21.93
C PHE A 399 -0.24 -23.19 23.17
#